data_AF-U3TZG5-F1
#
_entry.id   AF-U3TZG5-F1
#
_cell.length_a   1.000
_cell.length_b   1.000
_cell.length_c   1.000
_cell.angle_alpha   90.00
_cell.angle_beta   90.00
_cell.angle_gamma   90.00
#
_symmetry.space_group_name_H-M   'P 1'
#
loop_
_entity.id
_entity.type
_entity.pdbx_description
1 polymer ?
#
loop_
_entity_poly.entity_id
_entity_poly.type
_entity_poly.pdbx_seq_one_letter_code
_entity_poly.pdbx_strand_id
1 'polypeptide(L)'
;MQQHFLPILPWAGGKRRLAKQILPRFPAHTCYVEPFCGAAALFFMKSPSKVEVINDINGELVNLYRVLKHHLEEFMRQFKWALVSRAMYHWLKITPTETLTDIQRAARFYMKNWRVWDGI
;
A
#
# COMPACT_ATOMS: atom_id res chain seq x y z
N MET A 1 14.94 -9.02 -17.56
CA MET A 1 14.76 -8.96 -16.10
C MET A 1 13.30 -8.60 -15.82
N GLN A 2 12.50 -9.51 -15.24
CA GLN A 2 11.18 -9.13 -14.73
C GLN A 2 11.41 -8.29 -13.47
N GLN A 3 11.03 -7.00 -13.52
CA GLN A 3 11.06 -6.15 -12.34
C GLN A 3 9.98 -6.65 -11.38
N HIS A 4 10.39 -7.22 -10.25
CA HIS A 4 9.46 -7.63 -9.21
C HIS A 4 9.20 -6.43 -8.29
N PHE A 5 8.05 -5.78 -8.49
CA PHE A 5 7.62 -4.69 -7.61
C PHE A 5 7.29 -5.25 -6.22
N LEU A 6 7.93 -4.68 -5.20
CA LEU A 6 7.62 -5.01 -3.82
C LEU A 6 6.33 -4.31 -3.39
N PRO A 7 5.50 -4.96 -2.55
CA PRO A 7 4.34 -4.30 -1.96
C PRO A 7 4.73 -3.03 -1.24
N ILE A 8 3.92 -1.98 -1.40
CA ILE A 8 4.18 -0.63 -0.88
C ILE A 8 4.16 -0.61 0.66
N LEU A 9 3.42 -1.53 1.28
CA LEU A 9 3.30 -1.67 2.72
C LEU A 9 3.57 -3.11 3.19
N PRO A 10 4.13 -3.30 4.41
CA PRO A 10 3.97 -4.57 5.10
C PRO A 10 2.48 -4.78 5.44
N TRP A 11 1.98 -5.98 5.20
CA TRP A 11 0.58 -6.30 5.45
C TRP A 11 0.47 -7.69 6.07
N ALA A 12 -0.34 -7.81 7.12
CA ALA A 12 -0.68 -9.09 7.71
C ALA A 12 -1.36 -9.97 6.64
N GLY A 13 -0.89 -11.21 6.47
CA GLY A 13 -1.37 -12.08 5.38
C GLY A 13 -0.81 -11.74 4.00
N GLY A 14 0.27 -10.95 3.92
CA GLY A 14 0.94 -10.63 2.65
C GLY A 14 1.33 -11.88 1.84
N LYS A 15 0.63 -12.10 0.73
CA LYS A 15 0.78 -13.31 -0.11
C LYS A 15 2.09 -13.37 -0.91
N ARG A 16 3.05 -12.47 -0.66
CA ARG A 16 4.32 -12.37 -1.41
C ARG A 16 5.11 -13.68 -1.45
N ARG A 17 5.21 -14.39 -0.32
CA ARG A 17 5.90 -15.69 -0.25
C ARG A 17 5.17 -16.77 -1.03
N LEU A 18 3.84 -16.75 -1.00
CA LEU A 18 2.98 -17.71 -1.68
C LEU A 18 2.78 -17.38 -3.16
N ALA A 19 3.09 -16.15 -3.61
CA ALA A 19 2.90 -15.72 -4.99
C ALA A 19 3.60 -16.67 -5.99
N LYS A 20 4.79 -17.17 -5.66
CA LYS A 20 5.52 -18.16 -6.49
C LYS A 20 4.75 -19.46 -6.72
N GLN A 21 3.88 -19.84 -5.80
CA GLN A 21 3.04 -21.05 -5.90
C GLN A 21 1.65 -20.75 -6.45
N ILE A 22 1.14 -19.54 -6.25
CA ILE A 22 -0.21 -19.13 -6.66
C ILE A 22 -0.22 -18.68 -8.12
N LEU A 23 0.71 -17.83 -8.55
CA LEU A 23 0.73 -17.23 -9.88
C LEU A 23 0.80 -18.27 -11.03
N PRO A 24 1.59 -19.36 -10.94
CA PRO A 24 1.60 -20.39 -11.99
C PRO A 24 0.27 -21.15 -12.14
N ARG A 25 -0.61 -21.06 -11.14
CA ARG A 25 -1.94 -21.70 -11.16
C ARG A 25 -3.02 -20.80 -11.73
N PHE A 26 -2.68 -19.56 -12.11
CA PHE A 26 -3.64 -18.68 -12.76
C PHE A 26 -3.92 -19.21 -14.17
N PRO A 27 -5.19 -19.41 -14.55
CA PRO A 27 -5.53 -19.74 -15.93
C PRO A 27 -5.21 -18.54 -16.84
N ALA A 28 -5.18 -18.76 -18.15
CA ALA A 28 -5.16 -17.67 -19.11
C ALA A 28 -6.40 -16.78 -18.90
N HIS A 29 -6.21 -15.48 -18.73
CA HIS A 29 -7.29 -14.54 -18.42
C HIS A 29 -6.99 -13.16 -19.00
N THR A 30 -8.05 -12.42 -19.29
CA THR A 30 -7.97 -11.03 -19.74
C THR A 30 -8.35 -10.04 -18.63
N CYS A 31 -9.12 -10.50 -17.63
CA CYS A 31 -9.56 -9.73 -16.49
C CYS A 31 -9.03 -10.35 -15.18
N TYR A 32 -8.40 -9.54 -14.35
CA TYR A 32 -7.97 -9.91 -13.01
C TYR A 32 -8.81 -9.16 -11.98
N VAL A 33 -9.34 -9.88 -10.98
CA VAL A 33 -10.12 -9.28 -9.89
C VAL A 33 -9.59 -9.78 -8.56
N GLU A 34 -9.18 -8.87 -7.67
CA GLU A 34 -8.76 -9.18 -6.31
C GLU A 34 -9.61 -8.39 -5.30
N PRO A 35 -10.69 -8.98 -4.74
CA PRO A 35 -11.62 -8.27 -3.86
C PRO A 35 -11.07 -7.95 -2.47
N PHE A 36 -9.98 -8.65 -2.08
CA PHE A 36 -9.27 -8.50 -0.80
C PHE A 36 -7.76 -8.37 -1.08
N CYS A 37 -7.37 -7.23 -1.65
CA CYS A 37 -6.02 -7.05 -2.15
C CYS A 37 -5.00 -6.85 -1.02
N GLY A 38 -5.38 -6.24 0.10
CA GLY A 38 -4.42 -5.82 1.12
C GLY A 38 -3.30 -4.97 0.49
N ALA A 39 -2.04 -5.31 0.74
CA ALA A 39 -0.92 -4.65 0.05
C ALA A 39 -0.74 -5.03 -1.45
N ALA A 40 -1.75 -5.64 -2.07
CA ALA A 40 -1.84 -5.95 -3.51
C ALA A 40 -0.63 -6.75 -4.04
N ALA A 41 -0.11 -7.69 -3.23
CA ALA A 41 1.11 -8.42 -3.55
C ALA A 41 1.00 -9.26 -4.83
N LEU A 42 -0.13 -9.92 -5.07
CA LEU A 42 -0.32 -10.72 -6.29
C LEU A 42 -0.48 -9.81 -7.50
N PHE A 43 -1.26 -8.74 -7.37
CA PHE A 43 -1.44 -7.71 -8.40
C PHE A 43 -0.10 -7.14 -8.90
N PHE A 44 0.83 -6.78 -8.01
CA PHE A 44 2.14 -6.23 -8.42
C PHE A 44 3.13 -7.29 -8.93
N MET A 45 2.93 -8.56 -8.63
CA MET A 45 3.85 -9.64 -9.00
C MET A 45 3.43 -10.42 -10.25
N LYS A 46 2.14 -10.37 -10.62
CA LYS A 46 1.64 -11.02 -11.84
C LYS A 46 2.01 -10.22 -13.09
N SER A 47 1.94 -10.86 -14.24
CA SER A 47 1.96 -10.16 -15.53
C SER A 47 0.70 -9.29 -15.67
N PRO A 48 0.78 -8.08 -16.25
CA PRO A 48 -0.39 -7.23 -16.48
C PRO A 48 -1.46 -7.93 -17.31
N SER A 49 -2.73 -7.73 -16.94
CA SER A 49 -3.90 -8.22 -17.68
C SER A 49 -4.60 -7.05 -18.37
N LYS A 50 -5.45 -7.30 -19.38
CA LYS A 50 -6.15 -6.24 -20.12
C LYS A 50 -7.03 -5.38 -19.20
N VAL A 51 -7.66 -6.01 -18.22
CA VAL A 51 -8.48 -5.34 -17.19
C VAL A 51 -8.05 -5.86 -15.82
N GLU A 52 -7.90 -4.94 -14.87
CA GLU A 52 -7.49 -5.28 -13.51
C GLU A 52 -8.33 -4.48 -12.50
N VAL A 53 -8.93 -5.19 -11.56
CA VAL A 53 -9.77 -4.61 -10.50
C VAL A 53 -9.22 -5.11 -9.17
N ILE A 54 -8.87 -4.19 -8.29
CA ILE A 54 -8.49 -4.48 -6.91
C ILE A 54 -9.42 -3.74 -5.96
N ASN A 55 -9.75 -4.38 -4.85
CA ASN A 55 -10.60 -3.81 -3.82
C ASN A 55 -10.09 -4.21 -2.42
N ASP A 56 -10.42 -3.39 -1.44
CA ASP A 56 -10.25 -3.70 -0.03
C ASP A 56 -11.31 -2.94 0.78
N ILE A 57 -11.71 -3.48 1.94
CA ILE A 57 -12.65 -2.81 2.85
C ILE A 57 -11.99 -1.66 3.60
N ASN A 58 -10.66 -1.67 3.73
CA ASN A 58 -9.93 -0.65 4.45
C ASN A 58 -9.83 0.64 3.63
N GLY A 59 -10.65 1.63 3.97
CA GLY A 59 -10.69 2.93 3.30
C GLY A 59 -9.36 3.71 3.34
N GLU A 60 -8.54 3.55 4.37
CA GLU A 60 -7.22 4.20 4.45
C GLU A 60 -6.22 3.58 3.44
N LEU A 61 -6.29 2.27 3.26
CA LEU A 61 -5.49 1.55 2.26
C LEU A 61 -5.91 1.93 0.84
N VAL A 62 -7.22 1.98 0.57
CA VAL A 62 -7.77 2.45 -0.71
C VAL A 62 -7.35 3.91 -0.97
N ASN A 63 -7.44 4.78 0.04
CA ASN A 63 -6.98 6.16 -0.05
C ASN A 63 -5.50 6.26 -0.40
N LEU A 64 -4.64 5.46 0.26
CA LEU A 64 -3.20 5.41 -0.06
C LEU A 64 -2.97 5.06 -1.52
N TYR A 65 -3.58 3.99 -2.05
CA TYR A 65 -3.42 3.62 -3.46
C TYR A 65 -3.92 4.69 -4.43
N ARG A 66 -5.05 5.36 -4.11
CA ARG A 66 -5.57 6.47 -4.93
C ARG A 66 -4.61 7.65 -4.96
N VAL A 67 -4.07 8.05 -3.81
CA VAL A 67 -3.10 9.15 -3.70
C VAL A 67 -1.81 8.80 -4.44
N LEU A 68 -1.27 7.59 -4.29
CA LEU A 68 -0.07 7.18 -5.00
C LEU A 68 -0.25 7.15 -6.52
N LYS A 69 -1.46 6.85 -7.00
CA LYS A 69 -1.79 6.86 -8.42
C LYS A 69 -1.86 8.29 -8.99
N HIS A 70 -2.41 9.23 -8.25
CA HIS A 70 -2.80 10.55 -8.78
C HIS A 70 -1.94 11.73 -8.29
N HIS A 71 -1.27 11.58 -7.15
CA HIS A 71 -0.57 12.65 -6.41
C HIS A 71 0.73 12.13 -5.76
N LEU A 72 1.51 11.35 -6.51
CA LEU A 72 2.74 10.72 -6.00
C LEU A 72 3.75 11.77 -5.51
N GLU A 73 3.91 12.88 -6.23
CA GLU A 73 4.87 13.91 -5.88
C GLU A 73 4.48 14.62 -4.58
N GLU A 74 3.20 14.97 -4.41
CA GLU A 74 2.70 15.60 -3.18
C GLU A 74 2.76 14.67 -1.99
N PHE A 75 2.54 13.37 -2.22
CA PHE A 75 2.75 12.33 -1.20
C PHE A 75 4.22 12.26 -0.78
N MET A 76 5.15 12.17 -1.73
CA MET A 76 6.59 12.14 -1.45
C MET A 76 7.06 13.41 -0.74
N ARG A 77 6.48 14.57 -1.07
CA ARG A 77 6.78 15.85 -0.44
C ARG A 77 6.47 15.86 1.06
N GLN A 78 5.51 15.05 1.54
CA GLN A 78 5.24 14.92 2.98
C GLN A 78 6.46 14.42 3.78
N PHE A 79 7.40 13.72 3.11
CA PHE A 79 8.53 13.06 3.76
C PHE A 79 9.87 13.79 3.60
N LYS A 80 9.98 14.73 2.65
CA LYS A 80 11.27 15.35 2.26
C LYS A 80 12.03 16.00 3.43
N TRP A 81 11.31 16.47 4.45
CA TRP A 81 11.87 17.09 5.66
C TRP A 81 11.23 16.57 6.95
N ALA A 82 10.56 15.41 6.87
CA ALA A 82 9.89 14.84 8.02
C ALA A 82 10.91 14.29 9.01
N LEU A 83 10.86 14.77 10.26
CA LEU A 83 11.62 14.17 11.35
C LEU A 83 10.94 12.87 11.79
N VAL A 84 11.69 11.77 11.73
CA VAL A 84 11.22 10.47 12.18
C VAL A 84 11.60 10.29 13.65
N SER A 85 10.63 10.45 14.56
CA SER A 85 10.82 10.27 15.99
C SER A 85 9.61 9.59 16.65
N ARG A 86 9.83 8.91 17.78
CA ARG A 86 8.74 8.26 18.53
C ARG A 86 7.64 9.25 18.90
N ALA A 87 8.01 10.47 19.29
CA ALA A 87 7.06 11.54 19.56
C ALA A 87 6.18 11.84 18.33
N MET A 88 6.78 11.98 17.14
CA MET A 88 6.05 12.20 15.89
C MET A 88 5.07 11.05 15.59
N TYR A 89 5.50 9.80 15.80
CA TYR A 89 4.63 8.64 15.62
C TYR A 89 3.43 8.65 16.57
N HIS A 90 3.63 8.99 17.84
CA HIS A 90 2.53 9.13 18.80
C HIS A 90 1.58 10.25 18.41
N TRP A 91 2.09 11.39 17.96
CA TRP A 91 1.26 12.49 17.45
C TRP A 91 0.41 12.04 16.27
N LEU A 92 1.01 11.39 15.28
CA LEU A 92 0.28 10.82 14.14
C LEU A 92 -0.79 9.81 14.58
N LYS A 93 -0.56 9.01 15.63
CA LYS A 93 -1.58 8.09 16.15
C LYS A 93 -2.83 8.83 16.65
N ILE A 94 -2.65 9.91 17.41
CA ILE A 94 -3.74 10.65 18.05
C ILE A 94 -4.35 11.73 17.15
N THR A 95 -3.69 12.12 16.04
CA THR A 95 -4.25 13.10 15.10
C THR A 95 -5.58 12.61 14.53
N PRO A 96 -6.66 13.40 14.69
CA PRO A 96 -7.96 13.08 14.10
C PRO A 96 -7.86 13.04 12.57
N THR A 97 -8.43 12.03 11.93
CA THR A 97 -8.27 11.83 10.47
C THR A 97 -9.11 12.77 9.64
N GLU A 98 -10.23 13.24 10.18
CA GLU A 98 -11.20 14.13 9.58
C GLU A 98 -10.66 15.56 9.36
N THR A 99 -9.58 15.93 10.06
CA THR A 99 -8.91 17.23 9.88
C THR A 99 -7.82 17.19 8.81
N LEU A 100 -7.54 16.00 8.24
CA LEU A 100 -6.45 15.77 7.32
C LEU A 100 -6.95 15.66 5.88
N THR A 101 -6.15 16.17 4.93
CA THR A 101 -6.36 15.91 3.51
C THR A 101 -6.11 14.43 3.18
N ASP A 102 -6.64 13.95 2.06
CA ASP A 102 -6.40 12.57 1.60
C ASP A 102 -4.90 12.24 1.48
N ILE A 103 -4.07 13.19 1.03
CA ILE A 103 -2.61 13.05 0.96
C ILE A 103 -2.00 12.90 2.35
N GLN A 104 -2.43 13.72 3.31
CA GLN A 104 -1.95 13.64 4.70
C GLN A 104 -2.40 12.35 5.38
N ARG A 105 -3.63 11.90 5.15
CA ARG A 105 -4.14 10.61 5.62
C ARG A 105 -3.33 9.45 5.06
N ALA A 106 -3.04 9.47 3.75
CA ALA A 106 -2.19 8.48 3.10
C ALA A 106 -0.77 8.46 3.69
N ALA A 107 -0.14 9.63 3.88
CA ALA A 107 1.20 9.73 4.46
C ALA A 107 1.23 9.24 5.92
N ARG A 108 0.24 9.65 6.72
CA ARG A 108 0.04 9.17 8.09
C ARG A 108 -0.15 7.65 8.14
N PHE A 109 -1.03 7.11 7.30
CA PHE A 109 -1.30 5.68 7.22
C PHE A 109 -0.03 4.91 6.84
N TYR A 110 0.73 5.43 5.87
CA TYR A 110 2.01 4.87 5.49
C TYR A 110 3.02 4.87 6.65
N MET A 111 3.21 6.00 7.34
CA MET A 111 4.13 6.09 8.49
C MET A 111 3.74 5.16 9.62
N LYS A 112 2.44 5.04 9.92
CA LYS A 112 1.95 4.17 10.99
C LYS A 112 2.22 2.69 10.73
N ASN A 113 2.11 2.28 9.47
CA ASN A 113 2.33 0.89 9.03
C ASN A 113 3.77 0.64 8.56
N TRP A 114 4.65 1.65 8.63
CA TRP A 114 6.03 1.49 8.22
C TRP A 114 6.81 0.66 9.24
N ARG A 115 7.67 -0.25 8.73
CA ARG A 115 8.43 -1.25 9.51
C ARG A 115 9.35 -0.68 10.61
N VAL A 116 9.54 0.64 10.66
CA VAL A 116 10.43 1.29 11.64
C VAL A 116 9.87 1.23 13.06
N TRP A 117 8.56 1.06 13.27
CA TRP A 117 7.94 1.22 14.60
C TRP A 117 7.68 -0.08 15.36
N ASP A 118 7.74 -1.24 14.72
CA ASP A 118 7.54 -2.54 15.40
C ASP A 118 8.82 -3.08 16.07
N GLY A 119 9.93 -2.32 16.01
CA GLY A 119 11.24 -2.75 16.52
C GLY A 119 12.02 -1.69 17.30
N ILE A 120 11.40 -0.58 17.68
CA ILE A 120 11.96 0.42 18.61
C ILE A 120 10.99 0.57 19.77
#